data_AF-A0A916EIF5-F1
#
_entry.id   AF-A0A916EIF5-F1
#
_cell.length_a   1.000
_cell.length_b   1.000
_cell.length_c   1.000
_cell.angle_alpha   90.00
_cell.angle_beta   90.00
_cell.angle_gamma   90.00
#
_symmetry.space_group_name_H-M   'P 1'
#
loop_
_entity.id
_entity.type
_entity.pdbx_description
1 polymer ?
#
loop_
_entity_poly.entity_id
_entity_poly.type
_entity_poly.pdbx_seq_one_letter_code
_entity_poly.pdbx_strand_id
1 'polypeptide(L)'
;MWTDDEVRMLIDERKEVYTGRQASEKFHGIVKDCRSMELSIIKDSRGKITRNGERYYLEFRNKFWKKPRLQFQRSQTQLQRQRSQTQQQQQ
;
A
#
# COMPACT_ATOMS: atom_id res chain seq x y z
N MET A 1 -14.21 7.63 10.36
CA MET A 1 -13.71 6.71 9.32
C MET A 1 -14.53 7.01 8.09
N TRP A 2 -13.93 7.40 6.97
CA TRP A 2 -14.70 7.72 5.77
C TRP A 2 -15.32 6.45 5.19
N THR A 3 -16.52 6.58 4.64
CA THR A 3 -17.22 5.52 3.93
C THR A 3 -16.67 5.36 2.51
N ASP A 4 -16.84 4.17 1.92
CA ASP A 4 -16.35 3.90 0.56
C ASP A 4 -16.95 4.86 -0.48
N ASP A 5 -18.19 5.31 -0.26
CA ASP A 5 -18.86 6.30 -1.11
C ASP A 5 -18.26 7.70 -0.98
N GLU A 6 -17.90 8.13 0.24
CA GLU A 6 -17.20 9.41 0.47
C GLU A 6 -15.80 9.40 -0.17
N VAL A 7 -15.09 8.27 -0.08
CA VAL A 7 -13.79 8.09 -0.73
C VAL A 7 -13.93 8.12 -2.25
N ARG A 8 -14.95 7.46 -2.81
CA ARG A 8 -15.21 7.44 -4.24
C ARG A 8 -15.55 8.82 -4.79
N MET A 9 -16.45 9.56 -4.12
CA MET A 9 -16.79 10.93 -4.52
C MET A 9 -15.58 11.86 -4.50
N LEU A 10 -14.72 11.77 -3.48
CA LEU A 10 -13.49 12.59 -3.40
C LEU A 10 -12.48 12.26 -4.51
N ILE A 11 -12.43 11.00 -4.97
CA ILE A 11 -11.59 10.59 -6.10
C ILE A 11 -12.17 11.13 -7.41
N ASP A 12 -13.48 10.98 -7.61
CA ASP A 12 -14.18 11.42 -8.81
C ASP A 12 -14.17 12.96 -8.97
N GLU A 13 -14.35 13.69 -7.88
CA GLU A 13 -14.36 15.16 -7.84
C GLU A 13 -12.98 15.75 -8.16
N ARG A 14 -11.90 15.02 -7.87
CA ARG A 14 -10.52 15.48 -8.13
C ARG A 14 -10.02 15.23 -9.55
N LYS A 15 -10.76 14.50 -10.40
CA LYS A 15 -10.44 14.20 -11.83
C LYS A 15 -9.02 13.71 -12.15
N GLU A 16 -8.14 13.53 -11.17
CA GLU A 16 -6.82 12.96 -11.37
C GLU A 16 -6.97 11.45 -11.48
N VAL A 17 -7.13 10.97 -12.72
CA VAL A 17 -7.02 9.54 -13.02
C VAL A 17 -5.57 9.12 -12.79
N TYR A 18 -5.26 8.67 -11.58
CA TYR A 18 -3.98 8.07 -11.28
C TYR A 18 -3.90 6.72 -11.99
N THR A 19 -2.99 6.61 -12.95
CA THR A 19 -2.56 5.29 -13.41
C THR A 19 -1.93 4.54 -12.24
N GLY A 20 -2.00 3.21 -12.26
CA GLY A 20 -1.35 2.39 -11.24
C GLY A 20 0.16 2.69 -11.10
N ARG A 21 0.82 3.09 -12.20
CA ARG A 21 2.21 3.54 -12.19
C ARG A 21 2.38 4.83 -11.39
N GLN A 22 1.59 5.86 -11.65
CA GLN A 22 1.68 7.13 -10.93
C GLN A 22 1.38 6.94 -9.44
N ALA A 23 0.37 6.12 -9.10
CA ALA A 23 0.08 5.79 -7.71
C ALA A 23 1.27 5.09 -7.03
N SER A 24 1.89 4.12 -7.73
CA SER A 24 3.08 3.42 -7.23
C SER A 24 4.26 4.37 -7.03
N GLU A 25 4.55 5.25 -7.97
CA GLU A 25 5.64 6.23 -7.88
C GLU A 25 5.44 7.18 -6.69
N LYS A 26 4.23 7.71 -6.52
CA LYS A 26 3.91 8.58 -5.37
C LYS A 26 4.03 7.84 -4.04
N PHE A 27 3.52 6.61 -3.97
CA PHE A 27 3.64 5.80 -2.77
C PHE A 27 5.10 5.51 -2.40
N HIS A 28 5.94 5.14 -3.38
CA HIS A 28 7.37 4.94 -3.16
C HIS A 28 8.08 6.22 -2.68
N GLY A 29 7.66 7.39 -3.18
CA GLY A 29 8.13 8.68 -2.67
C GLY A 29 7.85 8.86 -1.17
N ILE A 30 6.61 8.60 -0.75
CA ILE A 30 6.21 8.69 0.67
C ILE A 30 7.00 7.70 1.53
N VAL A 31 7.20 6.46 1.05
CA VAL A 31 8.00 5.44 1.75
C VAL A 31 9.43 5.93 1.99
N LYS A 32 10.07 6.51 0.96
CA LYS A 32 11.44 7.04 1.04
C LYS A 32 11.51 8.21 2.03
N ASP A 33 10.53 9.09 2.00
CA ASP A 33 10.44 10.24 2.88
C ASP A 33 10.26 9.84 4.35
N CYS A 34 9.38 8.86 4.63
CA CYS A 34 9.20 8.31 5.97
C CYS A 34 10.47 7.64 6.50
N ARG A 35 11.22 6.93 5.64
CA ARG A 35 12.51 6.34 6.01
C ARG A 35 13.57 7.41 6.29
N SER A 36 13.58 8.50 5.52
CA SER A 36 14.49 9.63 5.76
C SER A 36 14.18 10.34 7.08
N MET A 37 12.90 10.44 7.44
CA MET A 37 12.45 10.96 8.73
C MET A 37 12.88 10.06 9.89
N GLU A 38 12.77 8.74 9.75
CA GLU A 38 13.25 7.77 10.75
C GLU A 38 14.74 7.93 11.03
N LEU A 39 15.55 8.05 9.98
CA LEU A 39 16.98 8.33 10.08
C LEU A 39 17.27 9.67 10.78
N SER A 40 16.46 10.70 10.51
CA SER A 40 16.57 12.00 11.19
C SER A 40 16.30 11.90 12.69
N ILE A 41 15.32 11.09 13.10
CA ILE A 41 14.96 10.89 14.52
C ILE A 41 16.10 10.21 15.28
N ILE A 42 16.77 9.23 14.65
CA ILE A 42 17.93 8.54 15.26
C ILE A 42 19.25 9.31 15.09
N LYS A 43 19.21 10.54 14.57
CA LYS A 43 20.36 11.42 14.32
C LYS A 43 21.43 10.79 13.40
N ASP A 44 21.02 9.96 12.46
CA ASP A 44 21.87 9.48 11.36
C ASP A 44 22.10 10.61 10.35
N SER A 45 23.32 10.73 9.82
CA SER A 45 23.70 11.81 8.90
C SER A 45 22.97 11.79 7.56
N ARG A 46 22.36 10.66 7.19
CA ARG A 46 21.51 10.53 5.99
C ARG A 46 20.06 10.94 6.24
N GLY A 47 19.73 11.23 7.50
CA GLY A 47 18.42 11.65 7.92
C GLY A 47 18.02 13.00 7.33
N LYS A 48 16.75 13.11 6.94
CA LYS A 48 16.18 14.37 6.46
C LYS A 48 14.73 14.50 6.89
N ILE A 49 14.39 15.65 7.46
CA ILE A 49 13.00 16.04 7.70
C ILE A 49 12.42 16.46 6.35
N THR A 50 11.34 15.80 5.93
CA THR A 50 10.63 16.08 4.69
C THR A 50 9.15 16.29 4.99
N ARG A 51 8.45 17.05 4.13
CA ARG A 51 7.03 17.33 4.31
C ARG A 51 6.17 16.06 4.40
N ASN A 52 6.43 15.06 3.55
CA ASN A 52 5.70 13.80 3.60
C ASN A 52 6.10 12.96 4.81
N GLY A 53 7.38 12.97 5.20
CA GLY A 53 7.87 12.29 6.39
C GLY A 53 7.18 12.83 7.64
N GLU A 54 7.13 14.15 7.81
CA GLU A 54 6.40 14.79 8.91
C GLU A 54 4.90 14.44 8.90
N ARG A 55 4.27 14.45 7.71
CA ARG A 55 2.84 14.24 7.57
C ARG A 55 2.38 12.80 7.81
N TYR A 56 3.19 11.81 7.43
CA TYR A 56 2.74 10.41 7.37
C TYR A 56 3.58 9.44 8.20
N TYR A 57 4.67 9.86 8.84
CA TYR A 57 5.59 8.94 9.53
C TYR A 57 4.91 8.07 10.59
N LEU A 58 3.97 8.60 11.36
CA LEU A 58 3.33 7.86 12.46
C LEU A 58 2.41 6.75 11.93
N GLU A 59 1.53 7.10 11.01
CA GLU A 59 0.70 6.15 10.28
C GLU A 59 1.63 5.14 9.61
N PHE A 60 2.73 5.63 9.04
CA PHE A 60 3.64 4.79 8.32
C PHE A 60 4.29 3.74 9.25
N ARG A 61 4.78 4.16 10.42
CA ARG A 61 5.34 3.23 11.41
C ARG A 61 4.36 2.14 11.84
N ASN A 62 3.06 2.43 11.83
CA ASN A 62 1.99 1.49 12.17
C ASN A 62 1.64 0.50 11.05
N LYS A 63 2.36 0.52 9.91
CA LYS A 63 2.21 -0.42 8.78
C LYS A 63 0.80 -0.46 8.20
N PHE A 64 0.06 0.65 8.26
CA PHE A 64 -1.33 0.73 7.77
C PHE A 64 -1.48 0.29 6.31
N TRP A 65 -0.45 0.48 5.47
CA TRP A 65 -0.46 0.08 4.06
C TRP A 65 -0.24 -1.42 3.84
N LYS A 66 0.16 -2.18 4.86
CA LYS A 66 0.36 -3.62 4.71
C LYS A 66 -0.99 -4.30 4.80
N LYS A 67 -1.38 -4.99 3.72
CA LYS A 67 -2.57 -5.84 3.72
C LYS A 67 -2.50 -6.82 4.89
N PRO A 68 -3.45 -6.80 5.84
CA PRO A 68 -3.47 -7.75 6.93
C PRO A 68 -3.61 -9.16 6.34
N ARG A 69 -2.84 -10.11 6.85
CA ARG A 69 -2.96 -11.51 6.45
C ARG A 69 -4.25 -12.07 7.04
N LEU A 70 -5.35 -11.93 6.32
CA LEU A 70 -6.61 -12.57 6.67
C LEU A 70 -6.50 -14.07 6.36
N GLN A 71 -6.91 -14.93 7.31
CA GLN A 71 -6.83 -16.39 7.14
C GLN A 71 -7.56 -16.89 5.88
N PHE A 72 -8.58 -16.16 5.43
CA PHE A 72 -9.33 -16.40 4.20
C PHE A 72 -8.49 -16.37 2.91
N GLN A 73 -7.29 -15.78 2.91
CA GLN A 73 -6.50 -15.71 1.67
C GLN A 73 -5.84 -17.06 1.29
N ARG A 74 -5.76 -18.02 2.23
CA ARG A 74 -5.28 -19.39 1.93
C ARG A 74 -6.22 -20.16 0.99
N SER A 75 -7.53 -19.89 1.04
CA SER A 75 -8.51 -20.65 0.25
C SER A 75 -8.48 -20.30 -1.24
N GLN A 76 -8.15 -19.05 -1.62
CA GLN A 76 -8.05 -18.68 -3.05
C GLN A 76 -6.88 -19.37 -3.75
N THR A 77 -5.71 -19.49 -3.08
CA THR A 77 -4.56 -20.21 -3.64
C THR A 77 -4.81 -21.71 -3.72
N GLN A 78 -5.54 -22.28 -2.76
CA GLN A 78 -5.96 -23.70 -2.79
C GLN A 78 -6.99 -23.97 -3.90
N LEU A 79 -7.99 -23.09 -4.09
CA LEU A 79 -8.98 -23.20 -5.16
C LEU A 79 -8.35 -23.08 -6.56
N GLN A 80 -7.38 -22.18 -6.74
CA GLN A 80 -6.62 -22.10 -8.00
C GLN A 80 -5.83 -23.38 -8.27
N ARG A 81 -5.10 -23.91 -7.27
CA ARG A 81 -4.36 -25.18 -7.41
C ARG A 81 -5.27 -26.36 -7.73
N GLN A 82 -6.44 -26.45 -7.09
CA GLN A 82 -7.40 -27.50 -7.39
C GLN A 82 -7.90 -27.41 -8.82
N ARG A 83 -8.28 -26.22 -9.30
CA ARG A 83 -8.71 -26.01 -10.71
C ARG A 83 -7.63 -26.39 -11.72
N SER A 84 -6.37 -26.06 -11.45
CA SER A 84 -5.24 -26.43 -12.32
C SER A 84 -5.02 -27.94 -12.39
N GLN A 85 -5.20 -28.65 -11.27
CA GLN A 85 -5.07 -30.11 -11.22
C GLN A 85 -6.24 -30.83 -11.92
N THR A 86 -7.47 -30.31 -11.80
CA THR A 86 -8.63 -30.89 -12.49
C THR A 86 -8.53 -30.76 -14.01
N GLN A 87 -7.92 -29.69 -14.53
CA GLN A 87 -7.73 -29.51 -15.98
C GLN A 87 -6.65 -30.42 -16.56
N GLN A 88 -5.65 -30.83 -15.78
CA GLN A 88 -4.60 -31.74 -16.23
C GLN A 88 -5.03 -33.23 -16.26
N GLN A 89 -6.08 -33.60 -15.52
CA GLN A 89 -6.61 -34.97 -15.51
C GLN A 89 -7.63 -35.26 -16.62
N GLN A 90 -7.99 -34.24 -17.43
CA GLN A 90 -8.95 -34.38 -18.54
C GLN A 90 -8.27 -34.33 -19.93
N GLN A 91 -6.94 -34.40 -19.99
CA GLN A 91 -6.15 -34.65 -21.21
C GLN A 91 -5.48 -36.01 -21.10
#